data_AF-A0A9Q1UXX0-F1
#
_entry.id   AF-A0A9Q1UXX0-F1
#
_cell.length_a   1.000
_cell.length_b   1.000
_cell.length_c   1.000
_cell.angle_alpha   90.00
_cell.angle_beta   90.00
_cell.angle_gamma   90.00
#
_symmetry.space_group_name_H-M   'P 1'
#
loop_
_entity.id
_entity.type
_entity.pdbx_description
1 polymer ?
#
loop_
_entity_poly.entity_id
_entity_poly.type
_entity_poly.pdbx_seq_one_letter_code
_entity_poly.pdbx_strand_id
1 'polypeptide(L)' 'MVRDGKPKGFFYLDYRTVDGKYNIITDVHVTPGNINDVDPYVKRVETQVKKFNFNTKYLVADEGYSTNLICKQVSDKNY' A
#
# COMPACT_ATOMS: atom_id res chain seq x y z
N MET A 1 -1.76 4.96 -22.03
CA MET A 1 -1.12 6.27 -22.27
C MET A 1 0.08 6.38 -21.33
N VAL A 2 1.27 6.65 -21.87
CA VAL A 2 2.46 6.94 -21.04
C VAL A 2 2.37 8.42 -20.64
N ARG A 3 2.58 8.75 -19.36
CA ARG A 3 2.60 10.14 -18.87
C ARG A 3 3.71 10.92 -19.60
N ASP A 4 3.41 12.16 -20.02
CA ASP A 4 4.41 13.03 -20.64
C ASP A 4 5.62 13.23 -19.72
N GLY A 5 6.82 13.11 -20.28
CA GLY A 5 8.08 13.18 -19.54
C GLY A 5 8.56 11.87 -18.89
N LYS A 6 7.78 10.77 -18.96
CA LYS A 6 8.25 9.44 -18.51
C LYS A 6 8.85 8.62 -19.67
N PRO A 7 9.85 7.76 -19.40
CA PRO A 7 10.35 6.81 -20.38
C PRO A 7 9.21 5.97 -20.99
N LYS A 8 9.35 5.53 -22.23
CA LYS A 8 8.45 4.52 -22.80
C LYS A 8 9.00 3.14 -22.42
N GLY A 9 8.17 2.28 -21.84
CA GLY A 9 8.59 0.95 -21.42
C GLY A 9 7.49 0.15 -20.74
N PHE A 10 7.83 -1.09 -20.38
CA PHE A 10 6.99 -1.92 -19.52
C PHE A 10 7.13 -1.43 -18.07
N PHE A 11 6.01 -1.02 -17.47
CA PHE A 11 5.98 -0.54 -16.10
C PHE A 11 5.18 -1.50 -15.21
N TYR A 12 5.66 -1.65 -13.98
CA TYR A 12 4.95 -2.29 -12.88
C TYR A 12 4.97 -1.35 -11.68
N LEU A 13 4.05 -1.57 -10.75
CA LEU A 13 4.00 -0.87 -9.48
C LEU A 13 4.50 -1.81 -8.39
N ASP A 14 5.30 -1.25 -7.50
CA ASP A 14 5.86 -1.90 -6.33
C ASP A 14 5.21 -1.27 -5.08
N TYR A 15 4.27 -1.97 -4.47
CA TYR A 15 3.66 -1.58 -3.20
C TYR A 15 4.47 -2.17 -2.04
N ARG A 16 5.31 -1.33 -1.45
CA ARG A 16 6.12 -1.72 -0.29
C ARG A 16 5.44 -1.32 1.01
N THR A 17 5.58 -2.18 2.00
CA THR A 17 5.29 -1.83 3.39
C THR A 17 6.52 -2.05 4.24
N VAL A 18 6.67 -1.18 5.22
CA VAL A 18 7.79 -1.21 6.16
C VAL A 18 7.27 -1.25 7.59
N ASP A 19 8.01 -1.93 8.44
CA ASP A 19 7.88 -1.74 9.89
C ASP A 19 8.36 -0.34 10.26
N GLY A 20 7.50 0.44 10.91
CA GLY A 20 7.78 1.84 11.24
C GLY A 20 8.81 2.05 12.34
N LYS A 21 9.16 1.01 13.12
CA LYS A 21 10.12 1.12 14.23
C LYS A 21 11.55 0.86 13.78
N TYR A 22 11.74 -0.13 12.92
CA TYR A 22 13.06 -0.61 12.50
C TYR A 22 13.34 -0.39 11.01
N ASN A 23 12.39 0.17 10.25
CA ASN A 23 12.50 0.44 8.81
C ASN A 23 12.80 -0.81 7.98
N ILE A 24 12.26 -1.96 8.39
CA ILE A 24 12.41 -3.23 7.68
C ILE A 24 11.27 -3.38 6.69
N ILE A 25 11.56 -3.72 5.43
CA ILE A 25 10.55 -4.06 4.44
C ILE A 25 9.88 -5.38 4.85
N THR A 26 8.57 -5.33 5.13
CA THR A 26 7.76 -6.48 5.57
C THR A 26 6.97 -7.10 4.43
N ASP A 27 6.77 -6.36 3.34
CA ASP A 27 6.00 -6.81 2.19
C ASP A 27 6.36 -6.02 0.92
N VAL A 28 6.27 -6.71 -0.22
CA VAL A 28 6.39 -6.15 -1.56
C VAL A 28 5.30 -6.80 -2.41
N HIS A 29 4.32 -6.02 -2.84
CA HIS A 29 3.27 -6.48 -3.74
C HIS A 29 3.44 -5.82 -5.10
N VAL A 30 3.70 -6.63 -6.13
CA VAL A 30 3.91 -6.15 -7.50
C VAL A 30 2.63 -6.28 -8.31
N THR A 31 2.25 -5.22 -9.02
CA THR A 31 1.11 -5.23 -9.95
C THR A 31 1.50 -4.63 -11.32
N PRO A 32 0.70 -4.88 -12.37
CA PRO A 32 0.82 -4.15 -13.61
C PRO A 32 0.71 -2.62 -13.42
N GLY A 33 1.44 -1.85 -14.24
CA GLY A 33 1.51 -0.38 -14.14
C GLY A 33 0.21 0.39 -14.38
N ASN A 34 -0.90 -0.29 -14.68
CA ASN A 34 -2.22 0.29 -14.90
C ASN A 34 -3.19 0.09 -13.73
N ILE A 35 -2.74 -0.49 -12.62
CA ILE A 35 -3.53 -0.61 -11.38
C ILE A 35 -3.42 0.69 -10.59
N ASN A 36 -4.50 1.12 -9.92
CA ASN A 36 -4.45 2.30 -9.07
C ASN A 36 -3.77 1.94 -7.74
N ASP A 37 -2.97 2.86 -7.20
CA ASP A 37 -2.26 2.65 -5.94
C ASP A 37 -3.20 2.36 -4.77
N VAL A 38 -4.41 2.93 -4.76
CA VAL A 38 -5.37 2.72 -3.66
C VAL A 38 -5.97 1.31 -3.63
N ASP A 39 -6.06 0.63 -4.77
CA ASP A 39 -6.79 -0.63 -4.93
C ASP A 39 -6.24 -1.76 -4.02
N PRO A 40 -4.92 -2.01 -3.96
CA PRO A 40 -4.38 -3.07 -3.11
C PRO A 40 -4.21 -2.69 -1.63
N TYR A 41 -4.16 -1.38 -1.30
CA TYR A 41 -3.62 -0.88 -0.03
C TYR A 41 -4.21 -1.57 1.22
N VAL A 42 -5.52 -1.47 1.43
CA VAL A 42 -6.17 -2.00 2.65
C VAL A 42 -5.98 -3.52 2.76
N LYS A 43 -6.08 -4.24 1.64
CA LYS A 43 -5.90 -5.69 1.61
C LYS A 43 -4.45 -6.08 1.93
N ARG A 44 -3.46 -5.28 1.53
CA ARG A 44 -2.05 -5.53 1.87
C ARG A 44 -1.78 -5.34 3.35
N VAL A 45 -2.34 -4.30 3.95
CA VAL A 45 -2.26 -4.07 5.40
C VAL A 45 -2.80 -5.29 6.15
N GLU A 46 -4.01 -5.75 5.85
CA GLU A 46 -4.60 -6.92 6.50
C GLU A 46 -3.77 -8.19 6.33
N THR A 47 -3.22 -8.39 5.13
CA THR A 47 -2.37 -9.56 4.84
C THR A 47 -1.15 -9.58 5.76
N GLN A 48 -0.53 -8.43 6.01
CA GLN A 48 0.64 -8.34 6.89
C GLN A 48 0.27 -8.49 8.36
N VAL A 49 -0.77 -7.77 8.81
CA VAL A 49 -1.27 -7.87 10.19
C VAL A 49 -1.58 -9.32 10.53
N LYS A 50 -2.28 -10.04 9.63
CA LYS A 50 -2.61 -11.45 9.81
C LYS A 50 -1.39 -12.37 9.72
N LYS A 51 -0.47 -12.12 8.78
CA LYS A 51 0.69 -13.01 8.54
C LYS A 51 1.70 -12.96 9.69
N PHE A 52 1.96 -11.77 10.22
CA PHE A 52 2.96 -11.56 11.27
C PHE A 52 2.34 -11.40 12.66
N ASN A 53 1.01 -11.42 12.75
CA ASN A 53 0.26 -11.22 13.99
C ASN A 53 0.65 -9.92 14.70
N PHE A 54 0.77 -8.83 13.93
CA PHE A 54 1.16 -7.53 14.45
C PHE A 54 0.06 -6.89 15.27
N ASN A 55 0.38 -6.42 16.47
CA ASN A 55 -0.50 -5.56 17.27
C ASN A 55 -0.40 -4.12 16.74
N THR A 56 -1.24 -3.78 15.75
CA THR A 56 -1.01 -2.61 14.89
C THR A 56 -1.83 -1.42 15.34
N LYS A 57 -1.17 -0.45 15.98
CA LYS A 57 -1.84 0.78 16.46
C LYS A 57 -1.92 1.90 15.42
N TYR A 58 -0.96 1.94 14.49
CA TYR A 58 -0.80 3.03 13.54
C TYR A 58 -0.56 2.47 12.15
N LEU A 59 -1.21 3.07 11.16
CA LEU A 59 -0.94 2.87 9.73
C LEU A 59 -0.53 4.21 9.15
N VAL A 60 0.55 4.21 8.37
CA VAL A 60 1.04 5.39 7.68
C VAL A 60 1.03 5.09 6.19
N ALA A 61 0.49 6.03 5.41
CA ALA A 61 0.39 5.90 3.97
C ALA A 61 0.95 7.16 3.31
N ASP A 62 1.42 7.01 2.07
CA ASP A 62 1.77 8.15 1.22
C ASP A 62 0.52 8.96 0.85
N GLU A 63 0.71 10.20 0.40
CA GLU A 63 -0.36 11.12 0.04
C GLU A 63 -1.32 10.52 -1.01
N GLY A 64 -0.79 9.70 -1.93
CA GLY A 64 -1.58 9.01 -2.95
C GLY A 64 -2.67 8.07 -2.40
N TYR A 65 -2.58 7.67 -1.13
CA TYR A 65 -3.55 6.80 -0.47
C TYR A 65 -4.55 7.58 0.40
N SER A 66 -4.35 8.89 0.59
CA SER A 66 -5.14 9.75 1.48
C SER A 66 -6.51 10.12 0.87
N THR A 67 -7.38 9.12 0.74
CA THR A 67 -8.75 9.28 0.22
C THR A 67 -9.79 8.94 1.28
N ASN A 68 -10.97 9.58 1.22
CA ASN A 68 -12.07 9.34 2.16
C ASN A 68 -12.48 7.86 2.22
N LEU A 69 -12.46 7.16 1.08
CA LEU A 69 -12.80 5.75 1.00
C LEU A 69 -11.81 4.88 1.78
N ILE A 70 -10.51 5.12 1.61
CA ILE A 70 -9.46 4.38 2.33
C ILE A 70 -9.53 4.69 3.83
N CYS A 71 -9.69 5.95 4.21
CA CYS A 71 -9.87 6.34 5.61
C CYS A 71 -11.06 5.61 6.25
N LYS A 72 -12.20 5.53 5.55
CA LYS A 72 -13.38 4.81 6.04
C LYS A 72 -13.13 3.31 6.18
N GLN A 73 -12.56 2.68 5.15
CA GLN A 73 -12.23 1.25 5.17
C GLN A 73 -11.24 0.88 6.27
N VAL A 74 -10.26 1.75 6.54
CA VAL A 74 -9.30 1.57 7.64
C VAL A 74 -9.98 1.78 8.98
N SER A 75 -10.82 2.81 9.14
CA SER A 75 -11.52 3.07 10.41
C SER A 75 -12.52 1.98 10.79
N ASP A 76 -13.10 1.31 9.80
CA ASP A 76 -14.02 0.19 10.03
C ASP A 76 -13.28 -1.09 10.45
N LYS A 77 -11.95 -1.12 10.33
CA LYS A 77 -11.09 -2.23 10.75
C LYS A 77 -10.44 -1.90 12.09
N ASN A 78 -10.81 -2.66 13.11
CA ASN A 78 -10.19 -2.58 14.43
C ASN A 78 -8.86 -3.35 14.42
N TYR A 79 -7.78 -2.67 14.02
CA TYR A 79 -6.41 -3.18 14.07
C TYR A 79 -5.82 -3.21 15.49
#